data_AF-A0A1Z5JT22-F1
#
_entry.id   AF-A0A1Z5JT22-F1
#
_cell.length_a   1.000
_cell.length_b   1.000
_cell.length_c   1.000
_cell.angle_alpha   90.00
_cell.angle_beta   90.00
_cell.angle_gamma   90.00
#
_symmetry.space_group_name_H-M   'P 1'
#
loop_
_entity.id
_entity.type
_entity.pdbx_description
1 polymer ?
#
loop_
_entity_poly.entity_id
_entity_poly.type
_entity_poly.pdbx_seq_one_letter_code
_entity_poly.pdbx_strand_id
1 'polypeptide(L)'
;MPLPTQWNGSQKVASALLLADTNQAAAAVSPKEAVKIFGRLAEKYIMLDSSAGMCCYSACTDCEFRLPGGGYRMADQSAARPKWIPSYETRQANGKEHSTKWSTEIFAEGPAVSMEEFVEKVQQLEYVPPLGGPYVGASSAAFDDDQALQSFFEILSNGKEKLTRHRMGQRLKELADGEEGLTWAAFSKAFAL
;
A
#
# COMPACT_ATOMS: atom_id res chain seq x y z
N MET A 1 29.20 -66.06 -26.15
CA MET A 1 28.86 -64.82 -26.89
C MET A 1 27.59 -65.11 -27.68
N PRO A 2 26.53 -64.27 -27.69
CA PRO A 2 26.29 -62.96 -27.07
C PRO A 2 25.12 -62.92 -26.03
N LEU A 3 25.08 -61.86 -25.21
CA LEU A 3 23.89 -61.31 -24.51
C LEU A 3 23.03 -60.55 -25.55
N PRO A 4 21.69 -60.41 -25.42
CA PRO A 4 21.04 -59.47 -24.48
C PRO A 4 19.64 -60.00 -24.02
N THR A 5 18.79 -59.39 -23.19
CA THR A 5 18.50 -57.98 -22.87
C THR A 5 17.75 -57.99 -21.53
N GLN A 6 18.19 -57.16 -20.58
CA GLN A 6 17.44 -56.85 -19.35
C GLN A 6 16.23 -55.98 -19.68
N TRP A 7 15.09 -56.25 -19.03
CA TRP A 7 14.02 -55.27 -18.81
C TRP A 7 13.82 -55.13 -17.31
N ASN A 8 14.37 -54.05 -16.74
CA ASN A 8 14.17 -53.65 -15.35
C ASN A 8 12.90 -52.78 -15.27
N GLY A 9 11.87 -53.29 -14.62
CA GLY A 9 10.69 -52.51 -14.26
C GLY A 9 10.97 -51.64 -13.03
N SER A 10 11.29 -50.36 -13.24
CA SER A 10 11.32 -49.36 -12.17
C SER A 10 9.88 -48.96 -11.80
N GLN A 11 9.38 -49.48 -10.68
CA GLN A 11 8.22 -48.92 -9.99
C GLN A 11 8.61 -47.55 -9.43
N LYS A 12 8.10 -46.47 -10.03
CA LYS A 12 8.11 -45.13 -9.44
C LYS A 12 7.21 -45.14 -8.21
N VAL A 13 7.83 -45.09 -7.03
CA VAL A 13 7.14 -44.79 -5.77
C VAL A 13 6.76 -43.30 -5.84
N ALA A 14 5.48 -43.03 -5.98
CA ALA A 14 4.93 -41.68 -5.93
C ALA A 14 4.98 -41.19 -4.47
N SER A 15 5.99 -40.40 -4.13
CA SER A 15 6.01 -39.61 -2.90
C SER A 15 5.01 -38.46 -3.01
N ALA A 16 3.74 -38.77 -2.78
CA ALA A 16 2.73 -37.79 -2.42
C ALA A 16 2.91 -37.43 -0.93
N LEU A 17 3.81 -36.51 -0.66
CA LEU A 17 3.96 -35.89 0.66
C LEU A 17 3.37 -34.48 0.60
N LEU A 18 2.09 -34.42 1.00
CA LEU A 18 1.47 -33.35 1.79
C LEU A 18 1.92 -31.93 1.44
N LEU A 19 1.32 -31.37 0.38
CA LEU A 19 1.10 -29.92 0.34
C LEU A 19 0.08 -29.63 1.43
N ALA A 20 0.52 -28.96 2.49
CA ALA A 20 -0.37 -28.45 3.51
C ALA A 20 -1.38 -27.51 2.85
N ASP A 21 -2.66 -27.86 2.93
CA ASP A 21 -3.79 -26.96 2.70
C ASP A 21 -3.71 -25.85 3.75
N THR A 22 -2.94 -24.80 3.49
CA THR A 22 -3.08 -23.52 4.19
C THR A 22 -4.22 -22.74 3.57
N ASN A 23 -5.42 -23.32 3.61
CA ASN A 23 -6.65 -22.57 3.43
C ASN A 23 -7.09 -22.07 4.81
N GLN A 24 -6.24 -21.23 5.42
CA GLN A 24 -6.59 -20.51 6.62
C GLN A 24 -7.60 -19.46 6.19
N ALA A 25 -8.88 -19.69 6.50
CA ALA A 25 -9.94 -18.71 6.26
C ALA A 25 -9.48 -17.38 6.84
N ALA A 26 -9.23 -16.39 5.98
CA ALA A 26 -8.80 -15.06 6.37
C ALA A 26 -9.87 -14.49 7.31
N ALA A 27 -9.58 -14.49 8.62
CA ALA A 27 -10.45 -13.82 9.58
C ALA A 27 -10.58 -12.34 9.17
N ALA A 28 -11.79 -11.79 9.25
CA ALA A 28 -12.03 -10.41 8.83
C ALA A 28 -11.13 -9.46 9.63
N VAL A 29 -10.31 -8.67 8.92
CA VAL A 29 -9.42 -7.68 9.53
C VAL A 29 -10.27 -6.65 10.27
N SER A 30 -9.97 -6.38 11.54
CA SER A 30 -10.74 -5.41 12.30
C SER A 30 -10.45 -3.96 11.83
N PRO A 31 -11.42 -3.03 11.91
CA PRO A 31 -11.16 -1.61 11.61
C PRO A 31 -10.05 -0.99 12.47
N LYS A 32 -9.83 -1.50 13.69
CA LYS A 32 -8.76 -1.05 14.58
C LYS A 32 -7.38 -1.48 14.09
N GLU A 33 -7.24 -2.70 13.58
CA GLU A 33 -5.96 -3.12 12.98
C GLU A 33 -5.71 -2.40 11.65
N ALA A 34 -6.74 -2.26 10.82
CA ALA A 34 -6.63 -1.54 9.55
C ALA A 34 -6.18 -0.07 9.74
N VAL A 35 -6.70 0.65 10.75
CA VAL A 35 -6.28 2.03 11.01
C VAL A 35 -4.85 2.14 11.51
N LYS A 36 -4.32 1.12 12.21
CA LYS A 36 -2.90 1.05 12.63
C LYS A 36 -1.97 0.97 11.41
N ILE A 37 -2.37 0.27 10.35
CA ILE A 37 -1.65 0.25 9.05
C ILE A 37 -1.76 1.63 8.40
N PHE A 38 -2.97 2.16 8.28
CA PHE A 38 -3.21 3.44 7.64
C PHE A 38 -2.42 4.57 8.29
N GLY A 39 -2.42 4.67 9.62
CA GLY A 39 -1.70 5.72 10.35
C GLY A 39 -0.17 5.64 10.26
N ARG A 40 0.40 4.51 9.84
CA ARG A 40 1.84 4.35 9.59
C ARG A 40 2.22 4.81 8.19
N LEU A 41 1.40 4.47 7.21
CA LEU A 41 1.64 4.76 5.80
C LEU A 41 1.13 6.14 5.35
N ALA A 42 0.13 6.68 6.05
CA ALA A 42 -0.45 7.95 5.69
C ALA A 42 0.51 9.10 5.99
N GLU A 43 0.40 10.13 5.16
CA GLU A 43 1.20 11.34 5.20
C GLU A 43 0.29 12.57 5.33
N LYS A 44 0.86 13.65 5.87
CA LYS A 44 0.17 14.94 6.03
C LYS A 44 0.14 15.74 4.74
N TYR A 45 1.00 15.41 3.78
CA TYR A 45 1.22 16.17 2.57
C TYR A 45 1.21 15.23 1.37
N ILE A 46 0.60 15.68 0.27
CA ILE A 46 0.62 14.98 -1.01
C ILE A 46 0.78 15.96 -2.17
N MET A 47 1.33 15.49 -3.27
CA MET A 47 1.42 16.20 -4.54
C MET A 47 0.38 15.65 -5.51
N LEU A 48 -0.42 16.54 -6.05
CA LEU A 48 -1.56 16.26 -6.92
C LEU A 48 -1.18 16.50 -8.39
N ASP A 49 -1.58 17.61 -8.99
CA ASP A 49 -1.36 17.82 -10.42
C ASP A 49 -0.17 18.76 -10.65
N SER A 50 0.86 18.31 -11.37
CA SER A 50 2.00 19.18 -11.71
C SER A 50 1.65 20.27 -12.72
N SER A 51 0.52 20.13 -13.43
CA SER A 51 -0.04 21.16 -14.30
C SER A 51 -0.91 22.18 -13.57
N ALA A 52 -1.16 21.99 -12.27
CA ALA A 52 -1.81 22.98 -11.44
C ALA A 52 -0.81 24.04 -10.95
N GLY A 53 -1.22 25.31 -10.99
CA GLY A 53 -0.42 26.40 -10.47
C GLY A 53 -0.55 26.53 -8.95
N MET A 54 0.31 27.37 -8.37
CA MET A 54 0.25 27.73 -6.94
C MET A 54 -0.94 28.65 -6.59
N CYS A 55 -1.90 28.88 -7.50
CA CYS A 55 -2.98 29.84 -7.30
C CYS A 55 -3.95 29.36 -6.22
N CYS A 56 -4.28 30.26 -5.31
CA CYS A 56 -4.15 30.03 -3.87
C CYS A 56 -5.37 30.53 -3.11
N TYR A 57 -6.50 29.83 -3.17
CA TYR A 57 -7.65 30.11 -2.29
C TYR A 57 -8.28 31.52 -2.40
N SER A 58 -7.74 32.41 -3.23
CA SER A 58 -8.05 33.85 -3.30
C SER A 58 -9.18 34.21 -4.26
N ALA A 59 -9.94 33.23 -4.78
CA ALA A 59 -11.14 33.48 -5.57
C ALA A 59 -10.98 34.39 -6.82
N CYS A 60 -9.81 34.39 -7.47
CA CYS A 60 -9.60 35.15 -8.71
C CYS A 60 -10.63 34.76 -9.78
N THR A 61 -11.21 35.77 -10.44
CA THR A 61 -12.30 35.59 -11.42
C THR A 61 -11.84 34.82 -12.66
N ASP A 62 -10.61 35.06 -13.12
CA ASP A 62 -10.04 34.50 -14.37
C ASP A 62 -8.86 33.56 -14.10
N CYS A 63 -8.95 32.73 -13.05
CA CYS A 63 -7.90 31.76 -12.75
C CYS A 63 -7.99 30.55 -13.69
N GLU A 64 -6.94 30.29 -14.46
CA GLU A 64 -6.83 29.13 -15.36
C GLU A 64 -6.92 27.77 -14.64
N PHE A 65 -6.65 27.73 -13.34
CA PHE A 65 -6.74 26.54 -12.50
C PHE A 65 -8.13 26.33 -11.88
N ARG A 66 -9.08 27.25 -12.10
CA ARG A 66 -10.45 27.12 -11.60
C ARG A 66 -11.21 26.06 -12.40
N LEU A 67 -11.88 25.15 -11.71
CA LEU A 67 -12.69 24.13 -12.36
C LEU A 67 -14.06 24.72 -12.80
N PRO A 68 -14.64 24.25 -13.94
CA PRO A 68 -15.94 24.74 -14.43
C PRO A 68 -17.10 24.62 -13.43
N GLY A 69 -17.04 23.63 -12.53
CA GLY A 69 -18.04 23.40 -11.47
C GLY A 69 -17.76 24.13 -10.15
N GLY A 70 -16.75 25.01 -10.11
CA GLY A 70 -16.21 25.57 -8.87
C GLY A 70 -15.07 24.73 -8.28
N GLY A 71 -14.26 25.35 -7.41
CA GLY A 71 -13.02 24.76 -6.88
C GLY A 71 -11.80 25.04 -7.76
N TYR A 72 -10.65 24.48 -7.37
CA TYR A 72 -9.34 24.71 -7.99
C TYR A 72 -8.61 23.40 -8.21
N ARG A 73 -7.88 23.31 -9.31
CA ARG A 73 -6.80 22.33 -9.46
C ARG A 73 -5.67 22.76 -8.54
N MET A 74 -5.29 21.87 -7.63
CA MET A 74 -4.26 22.12 -6.65
C MET A 74 -3.02 21.32 -7.03
N ALA A 75 -1.84 21.93 -6.91
CA ALA A 75 -0.58 21.23 -7.15
C ALA A 75 -0.21 20.33 -5.98
N ASP A 76 -0.59 20.72 -4.77
CA ASP A 76 -0.32 20.02 -3.53
C ASP A 76 -1.48 20.21 -2.54
N GLN A 77 -1.52 19.34 -1.53
CA GLN A 77 -2.40 19.49 -0.37
C GLN A 77 -1.67 19.12 0.91
N SER A 78 -2.03 19.79 1.99
CA SER A 78 -1.57 19.47 3.35
C SER A 78 -2.74 19.37 4.32
N ALA A 79 -2.53 18.64 5.42
CA ALA A 79 -3.51 18.45 6.48
C ALA A 79 -2.83 18.50 7.87
N ALA A 80 -3.62 18.81 8.91
CA ALA A 80 -3.11 18.86 10.29
C ALA A 80 -2.63 17.48 10.81
N ARG A 81 -3.26 16.40 10.32
CA ARG A 81 -2.96 15.01 10.64
C ARG A 81 -2.80 14.19 9.35
N PRO A 82 -2.06 13.07 9.37
CA PRO A 82 -1.89 12.24 8.20
C PRO A 82 -3.24 11.82 7.62
N LYS A 83 -3.43 12.02 6.32
CA LYS A 83 -4.75 11.86 5.68
C LYS A 83 -4.71 10.96 4.45
N TRP A 84 -3.55 10.81 3.82
CA TRP A 84 -3.42 10.12 2.55
C TRP A 84 -2.24 9.17 2.55
N ILE A 85 -2.42 7.94 2.07
CA ILE A 85 -1.30 7.11 1.63
C ILE A 85 -1.04 7.51 0.18
N PRO A 86 0.09 8.16 -0.15
CA PRO A 86 0.30 8.65 -1.51
C PRO A 86 0.55 7.48 -2.48
N SER A 87 -0.04 7.55 -3.67
CA SER A 87 -0.05 6.46 -4.66
C SER A 87 1.05 6.57 -5.74
N TYR A 88 2.10 7.32 -5.43
CA TYR A 88 3.26 7.56 -6.29
C TYR A 88 4.54 7.33 -5.48
N GLU A 89 5.68 7.18 -6.12
CA GLU A 89 6.97 7.04 -5.40
C GLU A 89 7.60 8.39 -5.10
N THR A 90 7.77 9.19 -6.16
CA THR A 90 8.32 10.54 -6.13
C THR A 90 7.57 11.40 -7.13
N ARG A 91 7.31 12.66 -6.76
CA ARG A 91 6.79 13.67 -7.68
C ARG A 91 7.46 15.00 -7.46
N GLN A 92 7.49 15.78 -8.53
CA GLN A 92 8.00 17.14 -8.55
C GLN A 92 7.00 18.06 -9.22
N ALA A 93 6.70 19.18 -8.58
CA ALA A 93 5.86 20.25 -9.14
C ALA A 93 6.23 21.57 -8.49
N ASN A 94 6.24 22.66 -9.27
CA ASN A 94 6.44 24.02 -8.77
C ASN A 94 7.70 24.18 -7.89
N GLY A 95 8.80 23.49 -8.25
CA GLY A 95 10.07 23.53 -7.53
C GLY A 95 10.08 22.77 -6.19
N LYS A 96 8.99 22.07 -5.84
CA LYS A 96 8.94 21.14 -4.72
C LYS A 96 9.08 19.71 -5.20
N GLU A 97 9.73 18.89 -4.39
CA GLU A 97 9.85 17.46 -4.57
C GLU A 97 9.26 16.74 -3.37
N HIS A 98 8.57 15.63 -3.61
CA HIS A 98 8.04 14.76 -2.57
C HIS A 98 8.31 13.31 -2.91
N SER A 99 9.02 12.63 -2.01
CA SER A 99 9.17 11.17 -2.01
C SER A 99 8.36 10.58 -0.87
N THR A 100 7.60 9.53 -1.15
CA THR A 100 6.70 8.94 -0.17
C THR A 100 7.43 8.12 0.87
N LYS A 101 6.87 8.07 2.06
CA LYS A 101 7.38 7.27 3.18
C LYS A 101 7.54 5.81 2.82
N TRP A 102 6.51 5.21 2.22
CA TRP A 102 6.53 3.79 1.88
C TRP A 102 7.62 3.45 0.86
N SER A 103 7.89 4.33 -0.11
CA SER A 103 8.89 4.08 -1.14
C SER A 103 10.32 4.18 -0.60
N THR A 104 10.56 5.05 0.38
CA THR A 104 11.88 5.26 0.97
C THR A 104 12.19 4.35 2.15
N GLU A 105 11.19 3.97 2.95
CA GLU A 105 11.40 3.20 4.18
C GLU A 105 11.19 1.69 3.98
N ILE A 106 10.11 1.26 3.31
CA ILE A 106 9.87 -0.18 3.08
C ILE A 106 10.85 -0.73 2.04
N PHE A 107 11.16 0.06 1.01
CA PHE A 107 12.02 -0.33 -0.10
C PHE A 107 13.42 0.28 -0.02
N ALA A 108 13.90 0.58 1.19
CA ALA A 108 15.22 1.18 1.41
C ALA A 108 16.38 0.32 0.87
N GLU A 109 16.28 -1.01 1.04
CA GLU A 109 17.35 -1.97 0.75
C GLU A 109 17.24 -2.61 -0.65
N GLY A 110 16.14 -2.37 -1.35
CA GLY A 110 15.90 -2.99 -2.64
C GLY A 110 14.53 -2.70 -3.24
N PRO A 111 14.31 -3.06 -4.52
CA PRO A 111 13.10 -2.75 -5.24
C PRO A 111 11.91 -3.67 -4.92
N ALA A 112 12.11 -4.70 -4.10
CA ALA A 112 11.12 -5.70 -3.75
C ALA A 112 11.31 -6.18 -2.31
N VAL A 113 10.20 -6.54 -1.66
CA VAL A 113 10.16 -7.13 -0.32
C VAL A 113 9.29 -8.40 -0.31
N SER A 114 9.65 -9.37 0.53
CA SER A 114 8.77 -10.50 0.88
C SER A 114 7.65 -10.06 1.82
N MET A 115 6.73 -10.96 2.13
CA MET A 115 5.67 -10.70 3.10
C MET A 115 6.23 -10.44 4.50
N GLU A 116 7.21 -11.22 4.94
CA GLU A 116 7.86 -11.10 6.25
C GLU A 116 8.57 -9.75 6.37
N GLU A 117 9.36 -9.39 5.35
CA GLU A 117 10.05 -8.09 5.29
C GLU A 117 9.05 -6.94 5.27
N PHE A 118 7.92 -7.07 4.57
CA PHE A 118 6.88 -6.04 4.56
C PHE A 118 6.24 -5.86 5.93
N VAL A 119 5.85 -6.96 6.59
CA VAL A 119 5.24 -6.94 7.93
C VAL A 119 6.19 -6.26 8.91
N GLU A 120 7.45 -6.70 8.96
CA GLU A 120 8.47 -6.13 9.85
C GLU A 120 8.65 -4.63 9.60
N LYS A 121 8.87 -4.23 8.34
CA LYS A 121 9.13 -2.83 7.99
C LYS A 121 7.94 -1.94 8.30
N VAL A 122 6.71 -2.38 8.02
CA VAL A 122 5.51 -1.60 8.36
C VAL A 122 5.36 -1.50 9.87
N GLN A 123 5.62 -2.55 10.64
CA GLN A 123 5.55 -2.47 12.12
C GLN A 123 6.52 -1.44 12.71
N GLN A 124 7.71 -1.30 12.11
CA GLN A 124 8.75 -0.35 12.51
C GLN A 124 8.44 1.10 12.14
N LEU A 125 7.53 1.36 11.20
CA LEU A 125 7.12 2.72 10.86
C LEU A 125 6.46 3.40 12.05
N GLU A 126 6.78 4.68 12.25
CA GLU A 126 6.11 5.52 13.25
C GLU A 126 4.61 5.61 12.93
N TYR A 127 3.79 5.20 13.89
CA TYR A 127 2.37 5.42 13.83
C TYR A 127 2.02 6.84 14.29
N VAL A 128 1.33 7.56 13.41
CA VAL A 128 0.72 8.85 13.75
C VAL A 128 -0.79 8.72 13.58
N PRO A 129 -1.59 9.07 14.60
CA PRO A 129 -3.04 8.99 14.51
C PRO A 129 -3.58 9.71 13.25
N PRO A 130 -4.20 9.00 12.30
CA PRO A 130 -4.60 9.58 11.02
C PRO A 130 -5.90 10.37 11.11
N LEU A 131 -6.24 11.08 10.04
CA LEU A 131 -7.54 11.70 9.82
C LEU A 131 -8.46 10.69 9.14
N GLY A 132 -9.52 10.29 9.84
CA GLY A 132 -10.43 9.21 9.43
C GLY A 132 -10.22 7.93 10.22
N GLY A 133 -11.17 7.00 10.12
CA GLY A 133 -11.14 5.71 10.81
C GLY A 133 -11.43 5.78 12.31
N PRO A 134 -11.46 4.61 12.98
CA PRO A 134 -11.57 4.55 14.42
C PRO A 134 -10.34 5.19 15.07
N TYR A 135 -10.53 5.93 16.17
CA TYR A 135 -9.42 6.54 16.87
C TYR A 135 -8.59 5.48 17.61
N VAL A 136 -7.29 5.42 17.32
CA VAL A 136 -6.29 4.66 18.06
C VAL A 136 -5.17 5.62 18.46
N GLY A 137 -4.92 5.72 19.77
CA GLY A 137 -3.81 6.51 20.32
C GLY A 137 -2.46 5.83 20.06
N ALA A 138 -1.38 6.62 19.96
CA ALA A 138 -0.05 6.10 19.64
C ALA A 138 0.44 5.03 20.65
N SER A 139 0.08 5.16 21.92
CA SER A 139 0.39 4.18 22.98
C SER A 139 -0.32 2.83 22.83
N SER A 140 -1.33 2.73 21.96
CA SER A 140 -2.11 1.52 21.69
C SER A 140 -2.03 1.10 20.22
N ALA A 141 -1.02 1.60 19.50
CA ALA A 141 -0.87 1.39 18.06
C ALA A 141 0.00 0.18 17.69
N ALA A 142 0.46 -0.60 18.68
CA ALA A 142 1.04 -1.91 18.42
C ALA A 142 -0.03 -2.82 17.81
N PHE A 143 0.35 -3.65 16.84
CA PHE A 143 -0.56 -4.62 16.24
C PHE A 143 -0.84 -5.75 17.23
N ASP A 144 -2.06 -6.28 17.18
CA ASP A 144 -2.45 -7.39 18.04
C ASP A 144 -1.87 -8.72 17.48
N ASP A 145 -1.82 -8.82 16.16
CA ASP A 145 -1.19 -9.89 15.37
C ASP A 145 -0.76 -9.37 13.98
N ASP A 146 -0.13 -10.23 13.18
CA ASP A 146 0.36 -9.87 11.84
C ASP A 146 -0.71 -10.00 10.74
N GLN A 147 -1.91 -10.51 11.06
CA GLN A 147 -2.88 -10.93 10.06
C GLN A 147 -3.36 -9.76 9.19
N ALA A 148 -3.56 -8.59 9.79
CA ALA A 148 -3.96 -7.39 9.07
C ALA A 148 -2.88 -6.94 8.05
N LEU A 149 -1.60 -7.04 8.44
CA LEU A 149 -0.47 -6.68 7.60
C LEU A 149 -0.28 -7.69 6.46
N GLN A 150 -0.40 -8.98 6.75
CA GLN A 150 -0.36 -10.04 5.74
C GLN A 150 -1.51 -9.89 4.73
N SER A 151 -2.72 -9.62 5.22
CA SER A 151 -3.89 -9.36 4.36
C SER A 151 -3.66 -8.12 3.46
N PHE A 152 -3.06 -7.06 4.03
CA PHE A 152 -2.71 -5.88 3.25
C PHE A 152 -1.63 -6.16 2.19
N PHE A 153 -0.62 -6.96 2.55
CA PHE A 153 0.38 -7.42 1.61
C PHE A 153 -0.26 -8.17 0.44
N GLU A 154 -1.18 -9.10 0.69
CA GLU A 154 -1.88 -9.85 -0.37
C GLU A 154 -2.68 -8.93 -1.31
N ILE A 155 -3.35 -7.91 -0.77
CA ILE A 155 -4.08 -6.89 -1.57
C ILE A 155 -3.12 -6.13 -2.49
N LEU A 156 -1.94 -5.77 -2.00
CA LEU A 156 -0.91 -5.02 -2.72
C LEU A 156 -0.07 -5.90 -3.66
N SER A 157 0.20 -7.15 -3.29
CA SER A 157 1.01 -8.08 -4.08
C SER A 157 0.18 -8.64 -5.24
N ASN A 158 -1.15 -8.69 -5.07
CA ASN A 158 -2.10 -9.30 -5.99
C ASN A 158 -1.74 -10.78 -6.25
N GLY A 159 -1.52 -11.53 -5.16
CA GLY A 159 -1.17 -12.96 -5.19
C GLY A 159 0.25 -13.25 -5.68
N LYS A 160 1.17 -12.29 -5.56
CA LYS A 160 2.59 -12.48 -5.89
C LYS A 160 3.40 -12.71 -4.62
N GLU A 161 4.41 -13.56 -4.72
CA GLU A 161 5.32 -13.89 -3.61
C GLU A 161 6.03 -12.66 -3.03
N LYS A 162 6.37 -11.69 -3.88
CA LYS A 162 7.04 -10.45 -3.48
C LYS A 162 6.24 -9.24 -3.92
N LEU A 163 6.22 -8.21 -3.08
CA LEU A 163 5.72 -6.89 -3.43
C LEU A 163 6.88 -6.06 -3.98
N THR A 164 6.74 -5.52 -5.19
CA THR A 164 7.72 -4.57 -5.75
C THR A 164 7.28 -3.14 -5.51
N ARG A 165 8.24 -2.21 -5.47
CA ARG A 165 7.96 -0.77 -5.30
C ARG A 165 6.97 -0.26 -6.34
N HIS A 166 7.21 -0.59 -7.61
CA HIS A 166 6.31 -0.26 -8.73
C HIS A 166 4.89 -0.81 -8.51
N ARG A 167 4.77 -2.07 -8.08
CA ARG A 167 3.46 -2.70 -7.86
C ARG A 167 2.72 -2.05 -6.69
N MET A 168 3.42 -1.70 -5.62
CA MET A 168 2.81 -0.98 -4.50
C MET A 168 2.21 0.35 -4.98
N GLY A 169 2.95 1.13 -5.76
CA GLY A 169 2.44 2.37 -6.37
C GLY A 169 1.20 2.13 -7.24
N GLN A 170 1.26 1.18 -8.18
CA GLN A 170 0.12 0.85 -9.05
C GLN A 170 -1.11 0.41 -8.27
N ARG A 171 -0.96 -0.46 -7.26
CA ARG A 171 -2.09 -0.96 -6.48
C ARG A 171 -2.68 0.10 -5.57
N LEU A 172 -1.85 0.95 -4.95
CA LEU A 172 -2.35 2.10 -4.21
C LEU A 172 -3.12 3.06 -5.13
N LYS A 173 -2.67 3.25 -6.37
CA LYS A 173 -3.32 4.09 -7.38
C LYS A 173 -4.70 3.54 -7.77
N GLU A 174 -4.78 2.23 -7.98
CA GLU A 174 -6.04 1.53 -8.28
C GLU A 174 -7.02 1.61 -7.09
N LEU A 175 -6.54 1.37 -5.86
CA LEU A 175 -7.36 1.50 -4.66
C LEU A 175 -7.86 2.94 -4.42
N ALA A 176 -7.13 3.93 -4.93
CA ALA A 176 -7.48 5.35 -4.85
C ALA A 176 -8.35 5.82 -6.03
N ASP A 177 -8.89 4.91 -6.85
CA ASP A 177 -9.68 5.25 -8.05
C ASP A 177 -8.93 6.19 -9.02
N GLY A 178 -7.61 6.06 -9.09
CA GLY A 178 -6.75 6.91 -9.92
C GLY A 178 -6.37 8.26 -9.29
N GLU A 179 -6.76 8.54 -8.04
CA GLU A 179 -6.30 9.70 -7.28
C GLU A 179 -4.86 9.55 -6.79
N GLU A 180 -4.21 10.64 -6.38
CA GLU A 180 -2.80 10.62 -5.96
C GLU A 180 -2.57 10.29 -4.48
N GLY A 181 -3.67 10.09 -3.74
CA GLY A 181 -3.64 9.81 -2.31
C GLY A 181 -4.84 8.99 -1.88
N LEU A 182 -4.59 7.79 -1.40
CA LEU A 182 -5.60 6.90 -0.84
C LEU A 182 -6.05 7.42 0.53
N THR A 183 -7.33 7.77 0.65
CA THR A 183 -7.94 8.20 1.92
C THR A 183 -8.41 7.01 2.75
N TRP A 184 -8.69 7.21 4.04
CA TRP A 184 -9.26 6.16 4.89
C TRP A 184 -10.52 5.52 4.30
N ALA A 185 -11.43 6.31 3.72
CA ALA A 185 -12.68 5.81 3.17
C ALA A 185 -12.48 4.88 1.97
N ALA A 186 -11.42 5.09 1.19
CA ALA A 186 -11.06 4.19 0.09
C ALA A 186 -10.24 2.99 0.59
N PHE A 187 -9.32 3.23 1.53
CA PHE A 187 -8.52 2.18 2.16
C PHE A 187 -9.37 1.14 2.90
N SER A 188 -10.36 1.56 3.68
CA SER A 188 -11.26 0.65 4.42
C SER A 188 -12.07 -0.25 3.50
N LYS A 189 -12.51 0.25 2.34
CA LYS A 189 -13.18 -0.56 1.30
C LYS A 189 -12.28 -1.69 0.79
N ALA A 190 -10.97 -1.50 0.74
CA ALA A 190 -10.03 -2.56 0.32
C ALA A 190 -10.05 -3.77 1.28
N PHE A 191 -10.43 -3.55 2.54
CA PHE A 191 -10.65 -4.59 3.54
C PHE A 191 -12.12 -5.04 3.66
N ALA A 192 -13.01 -4.53 2.79
CA ALA A 192 -14.46 -4.72 2.89
C ALA A 192 -15.05 -4.27 4.25
N LEU A 193 -14.54 -3.14 4.78
CA LEU A 193 -14.97 -2.52 6.05
C LEU A 193 -15.96 -1.37 5.86
#